data_AF-R7V5T7-F1
#
_entry.id   AF-R7V5T7-F1
#
_cell.length_a   1.000
_cell.length_b   1.000
_cell.length_c   1.000
_cell.angle_alpha   90.00
_cell.angle_beta   90.00
_cell.angle_gamma   90.00
#
_symmetry.space_group_name_H-M   'P 1'
#
loop_
_entity.id
_entity.type
_entity.pdbx_description
1 polymer ?
#
loop_
_entity_poly.entity_id
_entity_poly.type
_entity_poly.pdbx_seq_one_letter_code
_entity_poly.pdbx_strand_id
1 'polypeptide(L)'
;MGLTPKEKQARYRERMRAQRPDHYENQKKKDRERHLATWIARRARMSKQEIEEDLIVKRMEKRKQRAAKKVEAKRQYSATEFPGPSPFSSRQAQGKAMKKATVNLPQSPRKCFYVVQAIANQEGFTVSGNGKAQHKLNSASITESARKLVMEHYNSNDISWQAPGRKDRVIIRGKTENGKTTKMTIQARYMVMSLKEAHKAFTTKYPDEKTSERAEKVLLLATPQEILLELRRILPDFLLHVYIKRQQAAYMDRKIADYSPTEIVLQVDFSENATILNQDEIQSAHWTHSQATLFTAHAWGADTNEGLVIVSDCLQHTKITVFTCMEEIFTHLKSKHLSVKKICVFSDGAASQFKQRFLFSNLHLWEQQHSIKLEWNFFATSHGKGAVDGIGGTVKRSVWRYVKAGQASVQNAKEYAAIASQRNPGITINFVSEDAIMKKSEELTKHWEGVFHVPGTHNLHSVRPAGHIITSMEF
;
A
#
# COMPACT_ATOMS: atom_id res chain seq x y z
N MET A 1 -49.13 -2.55 15.38
CA MET A 1 -47.76 -3.10 15.54
C MET A 1 -47.36 -2.99 17.00
N GLY A 2 -46.84 -4.06 17.60
CA GLY A 2 -46.43 -4.05 19.01
C GLY A 2 -45.17 -3.21 19.22
N LEU A 3 -45.17 -2.38 20.28
CA LEU A 3 -43.99 -1.61 20.67
C LEU A 3 -42.82 -2.54 20.98
N THR A 4 -41.64 -2.20 20.48
CA THR A 4 -40.42 -2.94 20.78
C THR A 4 -40.09 -2.83 22.27
N PRO A 5 -39.35 -3.80 22.86
CA PRO A 5 -38.96 -3.77 24.27
C PRO A 5 -38.26 -2.46 24.66
N LYS A 6 -37.46 -1.90 23.75
CA LYS A 6 -36.74 -0.63 23.92
C LYS A 6 -37.69 0.57 24.00
N GLU A 7 -38.72 0.62 23.15
CA GLU A 7 -39.73 1.67 23.14
C GLU A 7 -40.65 1.59 24.36
N LYS A 8 -41.00 0.37 24.82
CA LYS A 8 -41.74 0.15 26.07
C LYS A 8 -40.97 0.69 27.27
N GLN A 9 -39.66 0.42 27.33
CA GLN A 9 -38.81 0.88 28.43
C GLN A 9 -38.58 2.41 28.40
N ALA A 10 -38.50 3.02 27.22
CA ALA A 10 -38.42 4.47 27.08
C ALA A 10 -39.68 5.16 27.60
N ARG A 11 -40.86 4.69 27.19
CA ARG A 11 -42.15 5.20 27.68
C ARG A 11 -42.35 5.01 29.17
N TYR A 12 -41.89 3.89 29.73
CA TYR A 12 -41.91 3.66 31.19
C TYR A 12 -41.05 4.70 31.93
N ARG A 13 -39.84 5.01 31.44
CA ARG A 13 -38.95 6.01 32.04
C ARG A 13 -39.54 7.44 31.96
N GLU A 14 -40.18 7.78 30.86
CA GLU A 14 -40.89 9.06 30.71
C GLU A 14 -42.07 9.18 31.68
N ARG A 15 -42.89 8.13 31.80
CA ARG A 15 -44.02 8.10 32.74
C ARG A 15 -43.56 8.20 34.20
N MET A 16 -42.48 7.52 34.57
CA MET A 16 -41.90 7.57 35.92
C MET A 16 -41.31 8.94 36.25
N ARG A 17 -40.67 9.62 35.29
CA ARG A 17 -40.20 11.00 35.46
C ARG A 17 -41.33 11.99 35.71
N ALA A 18 -42.48 11.80 35.06
CA ALA A 18 -43.62 12.69 35.17
C ALA A 18 -44.43 12.47 36.46
N GLN A 19 -44.53 11.24 36.96
CA GLN A 19 -45.40 10.91 38.09
C GLN A 19 -44.72 10.89 39.47
N ARG A 20 -43.44 10.47 39.54
CA ARG A 20 -42.69 10.37 40.82
C ARG A 20 -41.19 10.65 40.60
N PRO A 21 -40.79 11.92 40.46
CA PRO A 21 -39.40 12.29 40.17
C PRO A 21 -38.40 11.83 41.24
N ASP A 22 -38.76 11.90 42.52
CA ASP A 22 -37.89 11.49 43.63
C ASP A 22 -37.61 9.98 43.64
N HIS A 23 -38.64 9.17 43.34
CA HIS A 23 -38.48 7.72 43.21
C HIS A 23 -37.59 7.36 42.02
N TYR A 24 -37.73 8.08 40.90
CA TYR A 24 -36.91 7.87 39.71
C TYR A 24 -35.43 8.19 39.96
N GLU A 25 -35.12 9.30 40.64
CA GLU A 25 -33.73 9.64 40.98
C GLU A 25 -33.14 8.70 42.04
N ASN A 26 -33.92 8.25 43.03
CA ASN A 26 -33.48 7.22 43.97
C ASN A 26 -33.19 5.87 43.29
N GLN A 27 -33.99 5.46 42.32
CA GLN A 27 -33.77 4.24 41.55
C GLN A 27 -32.48 4.34 40.71
N LYS A 28 -32.25 5.50 40.08
CA LYS A 28 -31.02 5.79 39.34
C LYS A 28 -29.78 5.85 40.25
N LYS A 29 -29.93 6.32 41.49
CA LYS A 29 -28.87 6.29 42.51
C LYS A 29 -28.52 4.84 42.88
N LYS A 30 -29.51 4.01 43.19
CA LYS A 30 -29.32 2.58 43.47
C LYS A 30 -28.68 1.82 42.30
N ASP A 31 -29.05 2.14 41.05
CA ASP A 31 -28.43 1.50 39.88
C ASP A 31 -26.97 1.93 39.67
N ARG A 32 -26.64 3.21 39.93
CA ARG A 32 -25.25 3.70 39.93
C ARG A 32 -24.41 2.99 40.99
N GLU A 33 -24.94 2.85 42.20
CA GLU A 33 -24.29 2.13 43.30
C GLU A 33 -24.06 0.65 42.96
N ARG A 34 -25.06 0.00 42.36
CA ARG A 34 -24.96 -1.40 41.91
C ARG A 34 -23.90 -1.58 40.82
N HIS A 35 -23.88 -0.69 39.82
CA HIS A 35 -22.85 -0.70 38.78
C HIS A 35 -21.44 -0.45 39.33
N LEU A 36 -21.30 0.45 40.29
CA LEU A 36 -20.03 0.74 40.95
C LEU A 36 -19.54 -0.48 41.75
N ALA A 37 -20.42 -1.13 42.52
CA ALA A 37 -20.09 -2.34 43.26
C ALA A 37 -19.64 -3.49 42.34
N THR A 38 -20.36 -3.73 41.25
CA THR A 38 -19.98 -4.74 40.24
C THR A 38 -18.63 -4.41 39.58
N TRP A 39 -18.37 -3.13 39.32
CA TRP A 39 -17.11 -2.69 38.73
C TRP A 39 -15.93 -2.86 39.69
N ILE A 40 -16.09 -2.52 40.98
CA ILE A 40 -15.08 -2.73 42.03
C ILE A 40 -14.78 -4.23 42.18
N ALA A 41 -15.82 -5.06 42.30
CA ALA A 41 -15.67 -6.51 42.44
C ALA A 41 -14.98 -7.15 41.21
N ARG A 42 -15.29 -6.68 39.99
CA ARG A 42 -14.59 -7.12 38.78
C ARG A 42 -13.12 -6.70 38.80
N ARG A 43 -12.81 -5.47 39.21
CA ARG A 43 -11.43 -4.97 39.28
C ARG A 43 -10.58 -5.70 40.32
N ALA A 44 -11.16 -6.08 41.45
CA ALA A 44 -10.45 -6.83 42.50
C ALA A 44 -9.99 -8.23 42.04
N ARG A 45 -10.60 -8.77 40.98
CA ARG A 45 -10.28 -10.10 40.43
C ARG A 45 -9.31 -10.06 39.24
N MET A 46 -8.91 -8.88 38.78
CA MET A 46 -8.06 -8.72 37.59
C MET A 46 -6.60 -8.51 37.96
N SER A 47 -5.70 -9.07 37.17
CA SER A 47 -4.26 -8.83 37.27
C SER A 47 -3.92 -7.39 36.84
N LYS A 48 -2.73 -6.91 37.24
CA LYS A 48 -2.27 -5.55 36.89
C LYS A 48 -2.23 -5.31 35.36
N GLN A 49 -1.87 -6.33 34.58
CA GLN A 49 -1.80 -6.24 33.11
C GLN A 49 -3.20 -6.12 32.49
N GLU A 50 -4.17 -6.92 32.94
CA GLU A 50 -5.55 -6.85 32.43
C GLU A 50 -6.24 -5.53 32.80
N ILE A 51 -5.90 -4.93 33.94
CA ILE A 51 -6.41 -3.60 34.34
C ILE A 51 -5.90 -2.51 33.38
N GLU A 52 -4.65 -2.62 32.92
CA GLU A 52 -4.06 -1.67 31.98
C GLU A 52 -4.68 -1.78 30.59
N GLU A 53 -4.95 -3.01 30.13
CA GLU A 53 -5.67 -3.25 28.86
C GLU A 53 -7.11 -2.71 28.89
N ASP A 54 -7.89 -2.95 29.96
CA ASP A 54 -9.25 -2.41 30.11
C ASP A 54 -9.27 -0.86 30.13
N LEU A 55 -8.23 -0.23 30.70
CA LEU A 55 -8.07 1.22 30.67
C LEU A 55 -7.76 1.76 29.27
N ILE A 56 -6.95 1.04 28.48
CA ILE A 56 -6.66 1.37 27.08
C ILE A 56 -7.95 1.30 26.25
N VAL A 57 -8.73 0.22 26.39
CA VAL A 57 -10.01 0.05 25.69
C VAL A 57 -10.99 1.18 26.02
N LYS A 58 -11.16 1.53 27.31
CA LYS A 58 -12.03 2.65 27.72
C LYS A 58 -11.56 4.01 27.20
N ARG A 59 -10.25 4.26 27.14
CA ARG A 59 -9.71 5.48 26.52
C ARG A 59 -10.06 5.54 25.03
N MET A 60 -9.95 4.41 24.32
CA MET A 60 -10.29 4.31 22.90
C MET A 60 -11.78 4.55 22.65
N GLU A 61 -12.67 4.00 23.47
CA GLU A 61 -14.13 4.24 23.38
C GLU A 61 -14.47 5.72 23.63
N LYS A 62 -13.86 6.35 24.62
CA LYS A 62 -14.06 7.78 24.93
C LYS A 62 -13.58 8.68 23.79
N ARG A 63 -12.48 8.31 23.12
CA ARG A 63 -12.00 8.99 21.89
C ARG A 63 -12.99 8.85 20.74
N LYS A 64 -13.54 7.65 20.53
CA LYS A 64 -14.58 7.38 19.50
C LYS A 64 -15.85 8.22 19.74
N GLN A 65 -16.31 8.32 20.99
CA GLN A 65 -17.46 9.16 21.34
C GLN A 65 -17.22 10.66 21.13
N ARG A 66 -16.03 11.16 21.47
CA ARG A 66 -15.65 12.57 21.21
C ARG A 66 -15.56 12.89 19.72
N ALA A 67 -15.03 11.97 18.92
CA ALA A 67 -14.98 12.11 17.47
C ALA A 67 -16.40 12.16 16.89
N ALA A 68 -17.31 11.27 17.31
CA ALA A 68 -18.70 11.27 16.88
C ALA A 68 -19.41 12.60 17.19
N LYS A 69 -19.24 13.14 18.41
CA LYS A 69 -19.78 14.47 18.77
C LYS A 69 -19.22 15.61 17.92
N LYS A 70 -17.92 15.58 17.58
CA LYS A 70 -17.31 16.57 16.68
C LYS A 70 -17.88 16.51 15.27
N VAL A 71 -18.17 15.31 14.76
CA VAL A 71 -18.79 15.16 13.43
C VAL A 71 -20.24 15.64 13.45
N GLU A 72 -20.99 15.36 14.51
CA GLU A 72 -22.37 15.81 14.67
C GLU A 72 -22.47 17.34 14.75
N ALA A 73 -21.53 17.98 15.46
CA ALA A 73 -21.39 19.44 15.48
C ALA A 73 -21.03 20.03 14.10
N LYS A 74 -20.15 19.37 13.32
CA LYS A 74 -19.85 19.79 11.94
C LYS A 74 -21.05 19.67 11.01
N ARG A 75 -21.90 18.65 11.20
CA ARG A 75 -23.12 18.42 10.39
C ARG A 75 -24.17 19.52 10.57
N GLN A 76 -24.21 20.15 11.73
CA GLN A 76 -25.10 21.30 11.99
C GLN A 76 -24.60 22.59 11.31
N TYR A 77 -23.30 22.70 11.05
CA TYR A 77 -22.68 23.88 10.41
C TYR A 77 -22.78 23.86 8.88
N SER A 78 -22.83 22.68 8.26
CA SER A 78 -22.88 22.50 6.80
C SER A 78 -24.29 22.54 6.19
N ALA A 79 -25.32 22.88 6.98
CA ALA A 79 -26.71 22.96 6.51
C ALA A 79 -27.10 24.38 6.03
N THR A 80 -26.15 25.31 5.98
CA THR A 80 -26.34 26.73 5.62
C THR A 80 -25.40 27.14 4.49
N GLU A 81 -25.66 26.65 3.26
CA GLU A 81 -24.99 27.14 2.03
C GLU A 81 -25.98 27.37 0.88
N PHE A 82 -27.19 27.85 1.19
CA PHE A 82 -27.97 28.63 0.22
C PHE A 82 -28.39 29.93 0.89
N PRO A 83 -28.04 31.11 0.34
CA PRO A 83 -28.44 32.37 0.94
C PRO A 83 -29.95 32.55 0.72
N GLY A 84 -30.72 32.44 1.80
CA GLY A 84 -32.14 32.82 1.86
C GLY A 84 -33.12 31.68 2.17
N PRO A 85 -34.33 32.02 2.67
CA PRO A 85 -35.41 31.04 2.80
C PRO A 85 -35.77 30.46 1.43
N SER A 86 -36.02 29.15 1.38
CA SER A 86 -36.46 28.46 0.16
C SER A 86 -37.65 29.22 -0.46
N PRO A 87 -37.62 29.56 -1.76
CA PRO A 87 -38.73 30.27 -2.41
C PRO A 87 -40.01 29.42 -2.51
N PHE A 88 -39.95 28.14 -2.11
CA PHE A 88 -41.10 27.26 -2.01
C PHE A 88 -41.84 27.45 -0.68
N SER A 89 -43.17 27.49 -0.72
CA SER A 89 -44.05 27.66 0.44
C SER A 89 -43.93 26.58 1.53
N SER A 90 -43.35 25.42 1.21
CA SER A 90 -43.00 24.37 2.18
C SER A 90 -41.90 23.45 1.64
N ARG A 91 -41.20 22.74 2.54
CA ARG A 91 -40.25 21.68 2.16
C ARG A 91 -40.91 20.56 1.34
N GLN A 92 -42.19 20.30 1.58
CA GLN A 92 -42.95 19.32 0.81
C GLN A 92 -43.19 19.78 -0.63
N ALA A 93 -43.46 21.07 -0.84
CA ALA A 93 -43.60 21.66 -2.18
C ALA A 93 -42.28 21.59 -2.96
N GLN A 94 -41.16 21.94 -2.31
CA GLN A 94 -39.83 21.80 -2.89
C GLN A 94 -39.50 20.34 -3.26
N GLY A 95 -39.79 19.38 -2.37
CA GLY A 95 -39.58 17.96 -2.62
C GLY A 95 -40.43 17.42 -3.78
N LYS A 96 -41.67 17.90 -3.93
CA LYS A 96 -42.53 17.55 -5.07
C LYS A 96 -41.99 18.13 -6.38
N ALA A 97 -41.54 19.39 -6.38
CA ALA A 97 -40.94 20.02 -7.55
C ALA A 97 -39.64 19.31 -7.99
N MET A 98 -38.77 18.99 -7.03
CA MET A 98 -37.55 18.24 -7.28
C MET A 98 -37.85 16.85 -7.85
N LYS A 99 -38.81 16.11 -7.27
CA LYS A 99 -39.20 14.78 -7.77
C LYS A 99 -39.74 14.83 -9.20
N LYS A 100 -40.54 15.85 -9.55
CA LYS A 100 -40.99 16.08 -10.93
C LYS A 100 -39.82 16.35 -11.89
N ALA A 101 -38.83 17.14 -11.47
CA ALA A 101 -37.64 17.39 -12.26
C ALA A 101 -36.78 16.13 -12.44
N THR A 102 -36.56 15.35 -11.38
CA THR A 102 -35.74 14.12 -11.42
C THR A 102 -36.33 13.04 -12.32
N VAL A 103 -37.67 12.90 -12.37
CA VAL A 103 -38.34 11.90 -13.22
C VAL A 103 -38.06 12.14 -14.72
N ASN A 104 -37.87 13.40 -15.12
CA ASN A 104 -37.59 13.76 -16.51
C ASN A 104 -36.09 13.77 -16.85
N LEU A 105 -35.20 13.52 -15.88
CA LEU A 105 -33.77 13.45 -16.13
C LEU A 105 -33.35 12.04 -16.60
N PRO A 106 -32.27 11.92 -17.39
CA PRO A 106 -31.75 10.62 -17.81
C PRO A 106 -31.36 9.73 -16.62
N GLN A 107 -31.69 8.43 -16.66
CA GLN A 107 -31.32 7.50 -15.58
C GLN A 107 -29.80 7.26 -15.46
N SER A 108 -29.04 7.45 -16.55
CA SER A 108 -27.59 7.31 -16.53
C SER A 108 -26.94 8.48 -15.77
N PRO A 109 -26.14 8.23 -14.70
CA PRO A 109 -25.55 9.29 -13.87
C PRO A 109 -24.71 10.30 -14.66
N ARG A 110 -24.00 9.83 -15.69
CA ARG A 110 -23.18 10.69 -16.56
C ARG A 110 -24.04 11.59 -17.45
N LYS A 111 -25.12 11.06 -18.03
CA LYS A 111 -26.03 11.83 -18.89
C LYS A 111 -26.82 12.85 -18.06
N CYS A 112 -27.26 12.45 -16.86
CA CYS A 112 -27.91 13.33 -15.90
C CYS A 112 -27.00 14.52 -15.54
N PHE A 113 -25.74 14.27 -15.19
CA PHE A 113 -24.77 15.33 -14.87
C PHE A 113 -24.60 16.33 -16.01
N TYR A 114 -24.44 15.86 -17.25
CA TYR A 114 -24.29 16.73 -18.42
C TYR A 114 -25.54 17.59 -18.68
N VAL A 115 -26.73 17.01 -18.58
CA VAL A 115 -27.99 17.75 -18.77
C VAL A 115 -28.18 18.79 -17.67
N VAL A 116 -27.90 18.45 -16.42
CA VAL A 116 -28.01 19.38 -15.29
C VAL A 116 -26.97 20.50 -15.40
N GLN A 117 -25.74 20.20 -15.82
CA GLN A 117 -24.70 21.20 -16.05
C GLN A 117 -25.08 22.15 -17.19
N ALA A 118 -25.68 21.65 -18.27
CA ALA A 118 -26.16 22.47 -19.38
C ALA A 118 -27.28 23.42 -18.96
N ILE A 119 -28.26 22.94 -18.19
CA ILE A 119 -29.35 23.76 -17.64
C ILE A 119 -28.80 24.82 -16.67
N ALA A 120 -27.89 24.43 -15.79
CA ALA A 120 -27.27 25.36 -14.85
C ALA A 120 -26.51 26.50 -15.57
N ASN A 121 -25.77 26.16 -16.63
CA ASN A 121 -25.06 27.14 -17.44
C ASN A 121 -26.01 28.08 -18.22
N GLN A 122 -27.18 27.60 -18.66
CA GLN A 122 -28.21 28.43 -19.32
C GLN A 122 -28.82 29.46 -18.35
N GLU A 123 -28.99 29.09 -17.09
CA GLU A 123 -29.50 29.97 -16.02
C GLU A 123 -28.40 30.84 -15.37
N GLY A 124 -27.21 30.90 -15.97
CA GLY A 124 -26.11 31.76 -15.53
C GLY A 124 -25.28 31.23 -14.35
N PHE A 125 -25.44 29.96 -13.97
CA PHE A 125 -24.62 29.33 -12.93
C PHE A 125 -23.41 28.61 -13.54
N THR A 126 -22.19 28.98 -13.12
CA THR A 126 -20.96 28.28 -13.51
C THR A 126 -20.73 27.05 -12.64
N VAL A 127 -21.13 25.89 -13.15
CA VAL A 127 -20.79 24.62 -12.50
C VAL A 127 -19.42 24.17 -12.99
N SER A 128 -18.37 24.44 -12.21
CA SER A 128 -17.03 23.89 -12.45
C SER A 128 -17.12 22.36 -12.38
N GLY A 129 -17.01 21.72 -13.54
CA GLY A 129 -17.20 20.28 -13.67
C GLY A 129 -16.06 19.51 -13.00
N ASN A 130 -16.42 18.56 -12.14
CA ASN A 130 -15.49 17.52 -11.70
C ASN A 130 -14.90 16.83 -12.92
N GLY A 131 -13.56 16.80 -12.95
CA GLY A 131 -12.75 16.32 -14.06
C GLY A 131 -13.12 14.91 -14.52
N LYS A 132 -13.00 14.72 -15.84
CA LYS A 132 -12.86 13.39 -16.44
C LYS A 132 -11.75 12.64 -15.70
N ALA A 133 -12.06 11.47 -15.16
CA ALA A 133 -11.06 10.50 -14.73
C ALA A 133 -10.28 10.02 -15.96
N GLN A 134 -9.25 10.76 -16.34
CA GLN A 134 -8.10 10.20 -17.03
C GLN A 134 -7.29 9.49 -15.95
N HIS A 135 -7.02 8.19 -16.13
CA HIS A 135 -5.91 7.54 -15.44
C HIS A 135 -4.59 8.16 -15.92
N LYS A 136 -4.28 9.36 -15.42
CA LYS A 136 -2.89 9.75 -15.22
C LYS A 136 -2.50 9.19 -13.87
N LEU A 137 -1.35 8.51 -13.82
CA LEU A 137 -0.64 8.28 -12.57
C LEU A 137 -0.75 9.56 -11.73
N ASN A 138 -1.27 9.47 -10.52
CA ASN A 138 -1.29 10.60 -9.59
C ASN A 138 0.18 10.93 -9.27
N SER A 139 0.81 11.74 -10.11
CA SER A 139 1.79 12.70 -9.64
C SER A 139 1.01 13.99 -9.50
N ALA A 140 0.36 14.19 -8.34
CA ALA A 140 -0.05 15.52 -8.00
C ALA A 140 1.26 16.29 -7.78
N SER A 141 1.77 16.92 -8.83
CA SER A 141 2.95 17.76 -8.72
C SER A 141 2.65 18.75 -7.60
N ILE A 142 3.52 18.78 -6.58
CA ILE A 142 3.46 19.76 -5.51
C ILE A 142 3.14 21.10 -6.17
N THR A 143 2.01 21.71 -5.81
CA THR A 143 1.58 22.98 -6.38
C THR A 143 2.71 23.99 -6.22
N GLU A 144 2.94 24.85 -7.21
CA GLU A 144 4.04 25.83 -7.13
C GLU A 144 3.88 26.75 -5.90
N SER A 145 2.64 27.00 -5.47
CA SER A 145 2.32 27.66 -4.20
C SER A 145 2.82 26.88 -2.99
N ALA A 146 2.57 25.58 -2.93
CA ALA A 146 3.02 24.70 -1.85
C ALA A 146 4.55 24.62 -1.80
N ARG A 147 5.21 24.54 -2.97
CA ARG A 147 6.68 24.56 -3.07
C ARG A 147 7.26 25.86 -2.52
N LYS A 148 6.66 27.01 -2.87
CA LYS A 148 7.09 28.32 -2.35
C LYS A 148 6.93 28.41 -0.83
N LEU A 149 5.80 27.95 -0.28
CA LEU A 149 5.55 27.93 1.16
C LEU A 149 6.54 27.02 1.91
N VAL A 150 6.86 25.86 1.36
CA VAL A 150 7.88 24.96 1.93
C VAL A 150 9.25 25.64 1.91
N MET A 151 9.66 26.25 0.79
CA MET A 151 10.94 26.97 0.72
C MET A 151 11.00 28.13 1.71
N GLU A 152 9.95 28.93 1.82
CA GLU A 152 9.87 30.05 2.77
C GLU A 152 9.95 29.57 4.22
N HIS A 153 9.21 28.53 4.57
CA HIS A 153 9.23 27.96 5.93
C HIS A 153 10.61 27.44 6.31
N TYR A 154 11.25 26.66 5.44
CA TYR A 154 12.58 26.11 5.73
C TYR A 154 13.69 27.17 5.68
N ASN A 155 13.49 28.28 4.95
CA ASN A 155 14.42 29.42 4.94
C ASN A 155 14.11 30.48 6.02
N SER A 156 13.07 30.29 6.83
CA SER A 156 12.80 31.18 7.97
C SER A 156 13.92 31.06 9.00
N ASN A 157 14.31 32.19 9.60
CA ASN A 157 15.31 32.24 10.67
C ASN A 157 14.90 31.46 11.93
N ASP A 158 13.61 31.15 12.08
CA ASP A 158 13.08 30.32 13.16
C ASP A 158 13.38 28.82 12.95
N ILE A 159 13.59 28.40 11.70
CA ILE A 159 13.76 26.99 11.31
C ILE A 159 15.20 26.69 10.90
N SER A 160 15.83 27.60 10.16
CA SER A 160 17.24 27.52 9.79
C SER A 160 17.90 28.87 9.94
N TRP A 161 19.14 28.90 10.42
CA TRP A 161 19.92 30.11 10.58
C TRP A 161 20.97 30.23 9.48
N GLN A 162 21.11 31.43 8.88
CA GLN A 162 22.05 31.66 7.79
C GLN A 162 23.48 31.77 8.30
N ALA A 163 24.40 31.01 7.69
CA ALA A 163 25.81 31.06 8.05
C ALA A 163 26.40 32.46 7.72
N PRO A 164 27.09 33.11 8.67
CA PRO A 164 27.54 34.49 8.56
C PRO A 164 28.85 34.62 7.76
N GLY A 165 29.60 33.52 7.60
CA GLY A 165 30.91 33.53 6.98
C GLY A 165 30.85 33.73 5.46
N ARG A 166 31.72 34.60 4.93
CA ARG A 166 31.78 34.89 3.48
C ARG A 166 32.07 33.65 2.63
N LYS A 167 32.71 32.63 3.22
CA LYS A 167 33.08 31.34 2.61
C LYS A 167 32.03 30.22 2.80
N ASP A 168 30.99 30.44 3.61
CA ASP A 168 29.97 29.43 3.92
C ASP A 168 28.90 29.39 2.82
N ARG A 169 29.31 29.00 1.61
CA ARG A 169 28.47 28.98 0.42
C ARG A 169 28.44 27.58 -0.19
N VAL A 170 27.27 27.16 -0.64
CA VAL A 170 27.04 25.88 -1.33
C VAL A 170 26.70 26.18 -2.78
N ILE A 171 27.37 25.48 -3.70
CA ILE A 171 27.09 25.57 -5.14
C ILE A 171 26.10 24.48 -5.50
N ILE A 172 24.89 24.87 -5.90
CA ILE A 172 23.85 23.96 -6.37
C ILE A 172 23.66 24.12 -7.88
N ARG A 173 23.23 23.06 -8.57
CA ARG A 173 22.83 23.15 -9.99
C ARG A 173 21.32 23.28 -10.03
N GLY A 174 20.82 24.43 -10.47
CA GLY A 174 19.37 24.73 -10.56
C GLY A 174 18.96 25.05 -12.00
N LYS A 175 17.67 24.88 -12.31
CA LYS A 175 17.09 25.33 -13.59
C LYS A 175 16.66 26.78 -13.45
N THR A 176 17.03 27.64 -14.40
CA THR A 176 16.49 29.01 -14.50
C THR A 176 15.06 28.99 -15.04
N GLU A 177 14.36 30.12 -14.97
CA GLU A 177 13.00 30.30 -15.53
C GLU A 177 12.91 29.90 -17.01
N ASN A 178 14.03 29.93 -17.73
CA ASN A 178 14.13 29.54 -19.14
C ASN A 178 14.56 28.06 -19.36
N GLY A 179 14.53 27.23 -18.32
CA GLY A 179 14.74 25.78 -18.41
C GLY A 179 16.20 25.31 -18.57
N LYS A 180 17.18 26.21 -18.65
CA LYS A 180 18.61 25.86 -18.71
C LYS A 180 19.19 25.63 -17.30
N THR A 181 19.98 24.57 -17.13
CA THR A 181 20.61 24.22 -15.85
C THR A 181 21.90 25.03 -15.67
N THR A 182 21.95 25.90 -14.66
CA THR A 182 23.10 26.74 -14.33
C THR A 182 23.55 26.49 -12.89
N LYS A 183 24.85 26.69 -12.61
CA LYS A 183 25.40 26.64 -11.24
C LYS A 183 24.98 27.92 -10.49
N MET A 184 24.33 27.77 -9.35
CA MET A 184 23.91 28.85 -8.47
C MET A 184 24.62 28.71 -7.12
N THR A 185 25.19 29.79 -6.62
CA THR A 185 25.87 29.81 -5.32
C THR A 185 24.93 30.37 -4.26
N ILE A 186 24.55 29.55 -3.28
CA ILE A 186 23.64 29.91 -2.19
C ILE A 186 24.41 29.92 -0.87
N GLN A 187 24.08 30.84 0.04
CA GLN A 187 24.67 30.86 1.38
C GLN A 187 24.17 29.64 2.18
N ALA A 188 25.08 28.93 2.84
CA ALA A 188 24.73 27.79 3.69
C ALA A 188 23.82 28.23 4.83
N ARG A 189 22.85 27.38 5.20
CA ARG A 189 21.97 27.57 6.36
C ARG A 189 22.05 26.35 7.25
N TYR A 190 22.15 26.56 8.56
CA TYR A 190 22.15 25.51 9.57
C TYR A 190 20.75 25.36 10.14
N MET A 191 20.19 24.16 10.12
CA MET A 191 18.87 23.88 10.70
C MET A 191 18.95 24.04 12.23
N VAL A 192 18.04 24.81 12.81
CA VAL A 192 17.97 25.04 14.28
C VAL A 192 17.24 23.89 14.98
N MET A 193 16.48 23.10 14.23
CA MET A 193 15.73 21.93 14.70
C MET A 193 15.86 20.76 13.73
N SER A 194 15.48 19.55 14.16
CA SER A 194 15.52 18.39 13.27
C SER A 194 14.54 18.53 12.11
N LEU A 195 14.81 17.84 10.99
CA LEU A 195 13.91 17.83 9.82
C LEU A 195 12.49 17.36 10.17
N LYS A 196 12.36 16.44 11.14
CA LYS A 196 11.06 15.95 11.61
C LYS A 196 10.29 17.02 12.39
N GLU A 197 10.97 17.81 13.21
CA GLU A 197 10.38 18.92 13.96
C GLU A 197 10.01 20.08 13.04
N ALA A 198 10.89 20.43 12.09
CA ALA A 198 10.62 21.44 11.07
C ALA A 198 9.41 21.06 10.20
N HIS A 199 9.30 19.78 9.80
CA HIS A 199 8.16 19.25 9.06
C HIS A 199 6.87 19.29 9.89
N LYS A 200 6.94 18.88 11.16
CA LYS A 200 5.80 18.97 12.08
C LYS A 200 5.34 20.42 12.29
N ALA A 201 6.28 21.37 12.42
CA ALA A 201 5.98 22.79 12.49
C ALA A 201 5.31 23.29 11.21
N PHE A 202 5.78 22.85 10.04
CA PHE A 202 5.16 23.16 8.75
C PHE A 202 3.73 22.64 8.67
N THR A 203 3.49 21.36 8.96
CA THR A 203 2.14 20.76 8.91
C THR A 203 1.19 21.35 9.96
N THR A 204 1.72 21.87 11.07
CA THR A 204 0.90 22.58 12.07
C THR A 204 0.52 23.97 11.58
N LYS A 205 1.42 24.67 10.88
CA LYS A 205 1.21 26.02 10.34
C LYS A 205 0.37 26.02 9.06
N TYR A 206 0.51 24.99 8.24
CA TYR A 206 -0.18 24.80 6.96
C TYR A 206 -0.84 23.42 6.90
N PRO A 207 -1.95 23.20 7.62
CA PRO A 207 -2.60 21.89 7.73
C PRO A 207 -3.24 21.39 6.42
N ASP A 208 -3.58 22.31 5.51
CA ASP A 208 -4.23 21.99 4.24
C ASP A 208 -3.23 21.71 3.10
N GLU A 209 -1.93 21.96 3.32
CA GLU A 209 -0.87 21.74 2.34
C GLU A 209 -0.31 20.32 2.42
N LYS A 210 -0.61 19.49 1.42
CA LYS A 210 -0.15 18.10 1.36
C LYS A 210 1.29 18.02 0.86
N THR A 211 2.21 17.62 1.74
CA THR A 211 3.65 17.50 1.45
C THR A 211 4.10 16.06 1.14
N SER A 212 3.24 15.04 1.24
CA SER A 212 3.59 13.66 0.89
C SER A 212 2.40 12.80 0.45
N GLU A 213 2.63 11.91 -0.52
CA GLU A 213 1.67 10.94 -1.06
C GLU A 213 1.61 9.64 -0.22
N ARG A 214 1.33 9.73 1.08
CA ARG A 214 1.01 8.52 1.86
C ARG A 214 -0.49 8.24 1.77
N ALA A 215 -0.84 6.99 1.47
CA ALA A 215 -2.21 6.51 1.53
C ALA A 215 -2.72 6.66 2.97
N GLU A 216 -3.63 7.62 3.16
CA GLU A 216 -4.23 7.87 4.46
C GLU A 216 -5.45 6.97 4.64
N LYS A 217 -5.53 6.31 5.81
CA LYS A 217 -6.73 5.54 6.16
C LYS A 217 -7.86 6.51 6.47
N VAL A 218 -8.72 6.75 5.48
CA VAL A 218 -9.88 7.64 5.63
C VAL A 218 -11.02 6.92 6.35
N LEU A 219 -11.51 7.51 7.43
CA LEU A 219 -12.73 7.09 8.11
C LEU A 219 -13.93 7.75 7.44
N LEU A 220 -14.71 6.96 6.70
CA LEU A 220 -15.98 7.41 6.12
C LEU A 220 -17.13 7.12 7.10
N LEU A 221 -17.93 8.15 7.38
CA LEU A 221 -19.15 8.02 8.17
C LEU A 221 -20.34 8.05 7.22
N ALA A 222 -21.05 6.94 7.16
CA ALA A 222 -22.19 6.73 6.27
C ALA A 222 -23.38 6.16 7.05
N THR A 223 -24.59 6.39 6.56
CA THR A 223 -25.79 5.76 7.11
C THR A 223 -25.79 4.25 6.84
N PRO A 224 -26.53 3.43 7.61
CA PRO A 224 -26.61 1.99 7.34
C PRO A 224 -27.06 1.66 5.91
N GLN A 225 -27.94 2.48 5.31
CA GLN A 225 -28.40 2.30 3.93
C GLN A 225 -27.28 2.59 2.91
N GLU A 226 -26.51 3.65 3.10
CA GLU A 226 -25.35 3.98 2.25
C GLU A 226 -24.29 2.88 2.33
N ILE A 227 -24.03 2.35 3.53
CA ILE A 227 -23.11 1.22 3.71
C ILE A 227 -23.60 -0.02 2.97
N LEU A 228 -24.89 -0.34 3.05
CA LEU A 228 -25.46 -1.49 2.34
C LEU A 228 -25.39 -1.33 0.81
N LEU A 229 -25.60 -0.11 0.30
CA LEU A 229 -25.46 0.18 -1.13
C LEU A 229 -24.00 0.04 -1.59
N GLU A 230 -23.05 0.58 -0.83
CA GLU A 230 -21.62 0.43 -1.14
C GLU A 230 -21.14 -1.02 -1.01
N LEU A 231 -21.61 -1.74 -0.01
CA LEU A 231 -21.30 -3.16 0.14
C LEU A 231 -21.84 -3.93 -1.06
N ARG A 232 -23.10 -3.72 -1.48
CA ARG A 232 -23.66 -4.35 -2.68
C ARG A 232 -22.87 -4.01 -3.94
N ARG A 233 -22.33 -2.79 -4.03
CA ARG A 233 -21.50 -2.37 -5.17
C ARG A 233 -20.15 -3.07 -5.20
N ILE A 234 -19.48 -3.23 -4.06
CA ILE A 234 -18.13 -3.82 -3.96
C ILE A 234 -18.18 -5.36 -3.92
N LEU A 235 -19.29 -5.94 -3.46
CA LEU A 235 -19.40 -7.37 -3.21
C LEU A 235 -19.10 -8.26 -4.43
N PRO A 236 -19.57 -7.97 -5.66
CA PRO A 236 -19.25 -8.80 -6.82
C PRO A 236 -17.74 -8.89 -7.09
N ASP A 237 -17.04 -7.75 -7.11
CA ASP A 237 -15.59 -7.69 -7.33
C ASP A 237 -14.83 -8.39 -6.20
N PHE A 238 -15.29 -8.19 -4.95
CA PHE A 238 -14.71 -8.86 -3.79
C PHE A 238 -14.88 -10.38 -3.85
N LEU A 239 -16.07 -10.87 -4.20
CA LEU A 239 -16.34 -12.31 -4.32
C LEU A 239 -15.51 -12.95 -5.43
N LEU A 240 -15.40 -12.28 -6.58
CA LEU A 240 -14.53 -12.73 -7.68
C LEU A 240 -13.07 -12.78 -7.25
N HIS A 241 -12.57 -11.73 -6.59
CA HIS A 241 -11.21 -11.69 -6.05
C HIS A 241 -10.94 -12.81 -5.03
N VAL A 242 -11.88 -13.06 -4.11
CA VAL A 242 -11.80 -14.15 -3.13
C VAL A 242 -11.81 -15.51 -3.81
N TYR A 243 -12.64 -15.69 -4.84
CA TYR A 243 -12.68 -16.92 -5.62
C TYR A 243 -11.35 -17.18 -6.32
N ILE A 244 -10.84 -16.20 -7.08
CA ILE A 244 -9.55 -16.29 -7.79
C ILE A 244 -8.43 -16.62 -6.82
N LYS A 245 -8.32 -15.88 -5.72
CA LYS A 245 -7.32 -16.12 -4.67
C LYS A 245 -7.34 -17.56 -4.18
N ARG A 246 -8.53 -18.09 -3.85
CA ARG A 246 -8.68 -19.45 -3.33
C ARG A 246 -8.33 -20.50 -4.37
N GLN A 247 -8.76 -20.32 -5.61
CA GLN A 247 -8.45 -21.25 -6.70
C GLN A 247 -6.96 -21.31 -7.01
N GLN A 248 -6.28 -20.16 -7.01
CA GLN A 248 -4.84 -20.08 -7.26
C GLN A 248 -4.02 -20.71 -6.14
N ALA A 249 -4.37 -20.44 -4.87
CA ALA A 249 -3.73 -21.10 -3.73
C ALA A 249 -3.94 -22.61 -3.80
N ALA A 250 -5.17 -23.07 -4.00
CA ALA A 250 -5.47 -24.50 -4.14
C ALA A 250 -4.80 -25.15 -5.36
N TYR A 251 -4.53 -24.40 -6.43
CA TYR A 251 -3.77 -24.91 -7.58
C TYR A 251 -2.29 -25.09 -7.22
N MET A 252 -1.68 -24.13 -6.52
CA MET A 252 -0.31 -24.27 -6.03
C MET A 252 -0.18 -25.44 -5.05
N ASP A 253 -1.08 -25.54 -4.08
CA ASP A 253 -1.08 -26.63 -3.08
C ASP A 253 -1.18 -28.00 -3.76
N ARG A 254 -2.03 -28.14 -4.78
CA ARG A 254 -2.11 -29.36 -5.59
C ARG A 254 -0.82 -29.64 -6.35
N LYS A 255 -0.20 -28.61 -6.94
CA LYS A 255 1.08 -28.75 -7.64
C LYS A 255 2.23 -29.14 -6.72
N ILE A 256 2.22 -28.69 -5.47
CA ILE A 256 3.22 -29.09 -4.46
C ILE A 256 2.94 -30.50 -3.95
N ALA A 257 1.67 -30.89 -3.79
CA ALA A 257 1.29 -32.22 -3.29
C ALA A 257 1.51 -33.34 -4.33
N ASP A 258 1.38 -33.02 -5.62
CA ASP A 258 1.42 -33.99 -6.73
C ASP A 258 2.23 -33.43 -7.92
N TYR A 259 3.53 -33.25 -7.72
CA TYR A 259 4.46 -32.92 -8.81
C TYR A 259 5.00 -34.21 -9.46
N SER A 260 5.24 -34.16 -10.77
CA SER A 260 5.92 -35.25 -11.47
C SER A 260 7.42 -35.29 -11.09
N PRO A 261 8.09 -36.45 -11.15
CA PRO A 261 9.53 -36.57 -10.84
C PRO A 261 10.45 -35.65 -11.66
N THR A 262 9.96 -35.13 -12.79
CA THR A 262 10.71 -34.22 -13.67
C THR A 262 10.21 -32.77 -13.61
N GLU A 263 9.34 -32.44 -12.65
CA GLU A 263 8.76 -31.12 -12.48
C GLU A 263 9.24 -30.46 -11.18
N ILE A 264 9.57 -29.17 -11.26
CA ILE A 264 9.80 -28.32 -10.09
C ILE A 264 8.71 -27.26 -10.01
N VAL A 265 8.14 -27.06 -8.82
CA VAL A 265 7.32 -25.90 -8.48
C VAL A 265 8.23 -24.86 -7.83
N LEU A 266 8.24 -23.65 -8.36
CA LEU A 266 9.10 -22.57 -7.89
C LEU A 266 8.24 -21.38 -7.45
N GLN A 267 8.29 -20.97 -6.19
CA GLN A 267 7.72 -19.69 -5.77
C GLN A 267 8.81 -18.64 -5.73
N VAL A 268 8.56 -17.44 -6.27
CA VAL A 268 9.50 -16.31 -6.26
C VAL A 268 8.83 -15.02 -5.79
N ASP A 269 9.58 -14.19 -5.08
CA ASP A 269 9.15 -12.85 -4.68
C ASP A 269 10.35 -11.95 -4.32
N PHE A 270 10.14 -10.63 -4.33
CA PHE A 270 11.04 -9.69 -3.69
C PHE A 270 10.72 -9.57 -2.22
N SER A 271 11.70 -9.91 -1.38
CA SER A 271 11.66 -9.51 0.01
C SER A 271 11.97 -8.02 0.13
N GLU A 272 11.37 -7.34 1.11
CA GLU A 272 11.74 -5.96 1.46
C GLU A 272 13.28 -5.83 1.60
N ASN A 273 13.84 -4.75 1.05
CA ASN A 273 15.28 -4.52 1.07
C ASN A 273 15.83 -4.59 2.50
N ALA A 274 16.93 -5.32 2.67
CA ALA A 274 17.60 -5.43 3.95
C ALA A 274 18.42 -4.16 4.19
N THR A 275 18.06 -3.42 5.24
CA THR A 275 18.89 -2.31 5.71
C THR A 275 20.09 -2.88 6.46
N ILE A 276 21.29 -2.53 6.00
CA ILE A 276 22.56 -2.91 6.62
C ILE A 276 22.78 -1.95 7.79
N LEU A 277 22.66 -2.49 9.00
CA LEU A 277 22.86 -1.76 10.25
C LEU A 277 24.00 -2.42 11.00
N ASN A 278 24.99 -1.62 11.39
CA ASN A 278 26.07 -2.07 12.26
C ASN A 278 25.71 -1.86 13.74
N GLN A 279 26.40 -2.58 14.62
CA GLN A 279 26.39 -2.28 16.05
C GLN A 279 27.29 -1.06 16.31
N ASP A 280 26.89 -0.20 17.25
CA ASP A 280 27.64 0.98 17.66
C ASP A 280 27.96 1.96 16.51
N GLU A 281 26.99 2.20 15.62
CA GLU A 281 27.12 3.16 14.53
C GLU A 281 27.41 4.58 15.02
N ILE A 282 28.47 5.18 14.47
CA ILE A 282 28.79 6.59 14.68
C ILE A 282 27.65 7.48 14.16
N GLN A 283 27.46 8.64 14.79
CA GLN A 283 26.34 9.55 14.49
C GLN A 283 26.25 9.98 13.01
N SER A 284 27.35 9.97 12.27
CA SER A 284 27.38 10.24 10.82
C SER A 284 26.80 9.11 9.95
N ALA A 285 26.90 7.84 10.39
CA ALA A 285 26.32 6.68 9.70
C ALA A 285 24.79 6.56 9.89
N HIS A 286 24.24 7.29 10.85
CA HIS A 286 22.80 7.29 11.18
C HIS A 286 21.90 7.93 10.08
N TRP A 287 22.47 8.68 9.12
CA TRP A 287 21.68 9.41 8.12
C TRP A 287 21.49 8.66 6.80
N THR A 288 22.35 7.70 6.48
CA THR A 288 22.28 6.89 5.25
C THR A 288 22.72 5.46 5.54
N HIS A 289 21.77 4.55 5.66
CA HIS A 289 22.07 3.12 5.77
C HIS A 289 22.15 2.51 4.36
N SER A 290 23.22 1.76 4.10
CA SER A 290 23.30 0.91 2.91
C SER A 290 22.18 -0.12 2.95
N GLN A 291 21.65 -0.48 1.78
CA GLN A 291 20.62 -1.50 1.67
C GLN A 291 21.06 -2.59 0.69
N ALA A 292 20.48 -3.77 0.83
CA ALA A 292 20.63 -4.87 -0.12
C ALA A 292 19.25 -5.36 -0.57
N THR A 293 19.10 -5.64 -1.86
CA THR A 293 17.92 -6.28 -2.42
C THR A 293 18.00 -7.78 -2.18
N LEU A 294 16.91 -8.39 -1.73
CA LEU A 294 16.79 -9.84 -1.56
C LEU A 294 15.70 -10.36 -2.50
N PHE A 295 16.10 -11.10 -3.53
CA PHE A 295 15.18 -11.85 -4.37
C PHE A 295 15.11 -13.29 -3.84
N THR A 296 13.95 -13.67 -3.32
CA THR A 296 13.75 -14.93 -2.61
C THR A 296 13.01 -15.92 -3.50
N ALA A 297 13.46 -17.16 -3.49
CA ALA A 297 12.82 -18.26 -4.20
C ALA A 297 12.75 -19.51 -3.33
N HIS A 298 11.75 -20.34 -3.58
CA HIS A 298 11.62 -21.64 -2.94
C HIS A 298 11.20 -22.68 -3.97
N ALA A 299 11.98 -23.75 -4.08
CA ALA A 299 11.80 -24.81 -5.05
C ALA A 299 11.32 -26.09 -4.36
N TRP A 300 10.21 -26.64 -4.82
CA TRP A 300 9.69 -27.97 -4.46
C TRP A 300 9.76 -28.90 -5.68
N GLY A 301 10.22 -30.11 -5.50
CA GLY A 301 10.23 -31.18 -6.50
C GLY A 301 10.59 -32.51 -5.84
N ALA A 302 10.66 -33.59 -6.62
CA ALA A 302 10.84 -34.94 -6.06
C ALA A 302 12.11 -35.10 -5.24
N ASP A 303 13.20 -34.54 -5.76
CA ASP A 303 14.51 -34.59 -5.12
C ASP A 303 14.94 -33.22 -4.56
N THR A 304 14.01 -32.25 -4.49
CA THR A 304 14.34 -30.89 -4.02
C THR A 304 13.27 -30.26 -3.14
N ASN A 305 13.73 -29.67 -2.05
CA ASN A 305 12.94 -28.81 -1.19
C ASN A 305 13.89 -27.76 -0.62
N GLU A 306 14.23 -26.76 -1.44
CA GLU A 306 15.30 -25.83 -1.14
C GLU A 306 14.88 -24.36 -1.28
N GLY A 307 15.35 -23.55 -0.33
CA GLY A 307 15.25 -22.10 -0.39
C GLY A 307 16.47 -21.52 -1.10
N LEU A 308 16.24 -20.55 -1.98
CA LEU A 308 17.28 -19.77 -2.63
C LEU A 308 17.08 -18.28 -2.37
N VAL A 309 18.18 -17.55 -2.21
CA VAL A 309 18.16 -16.09 -2.11
C VAL A 309 19.27 -15.51 -2.97
N ILE A 310 18.89 -14.62 -3.88
CA ILE A 310 19.82 -13.77 -4.59
C ILE A 310 19.90 -12.44 -3.83
N VAL A 311 21.10 -12.08 -3.38
CA VAL A 311 21.41 -10.80 -2.75
C VAL A 311 22.08 -9.90 -3.78
N SER A 312 21.64 -8.65 -3.86
CA SER A 312 22.23 -7.66 -4.78
C SER A 312 22.35 -6.28 -4.11
N ASP A 313 23.34 -5.51 -4.53
CA ASP A 313 23.49 -4.08 -4.28
C ASP A 313 22.62 -3.21 -5.21
N CYS A 314 22.04 -3.78 -6.28
CA CYS A 314 21.07 -3.07 -7.11
C CYS A 314 19.72 -2.92 -6.38
N LEU A 315 19.38 -1.70 -5.95
CA LEU A 315 18.13 -1.40 -5.23
C LEU A 315 16.91 -1.29 -6.14
N GLN A 316 17.11 -1.30 -7.45
CA GLN A 316 16.02 -1.14 -8.41
C GLN A 316 15.37 -2.50 -8.73
N HIS A 317 14.08 -2.63 -8.46
CA HIS A 317 13.31 -3.84 -8.79
C HIS A 317 12.80 -3.78 -10.24
N THR A 318 13.72 -3.72 -11.20
CA THR A 318 13.39 -3.58 -12.63
C THR A 318 13.22 -4.93 -13.31
N LYS A 319 12.70 -4.90 -14.55
CA LYS A 319 12.65 -6.06 -15.46
C LYS A 319 14.02 -6.72 -15.71
N ILE A 320 15.10 -5.96 -15.68
CA ILE A 320 16.47 -6.45 -15.89
C ILE A 320 16.95 -7.21 -14.66
N THR A 321 16.67 -6.65 -13.47
CA THR A 321 16.95 -7.29 -12.18
C THR A 321 16.22 -8.62 -12.06
N VAL A 322 14.91 -8.63 -12.36
CA VAL A 322 14.11 -9.87 -12.37
C VAL A 322 14.69 -10.88 -13.34
N PHE A 323 15.07 -10.46 -14.55
CA PHE A 323 15.63 -11.38 -15.53
C PHE A 323 16.90 -12.06 -15.01
N THR A 324 17.83 -11.24 -14.53
CA THR A 324 19.14 -11.70 -14.05
C THR A 324 18.99 -12.64 -12.84
N CYS A 325 18.14 -12.30 -11.87
CA CYS A 325 17.90 -13.15 -10.71
C CYS A 325 17.27 -14.49 -11.09
N MET A 326 16.31 -14.50 -12.02
CA MET A 326 15.67 -15.73 -12.49
C MET A 326 16.64 -16.63 -13.25
N GLU A 327 17.52 -16.06 -14.07
CA GLU A 327 18.54 -16.81 -14.82
C GLU A 327 19.53 -17.51 -13.89
N GLU A 328 19.97 -16.85 -12.81
CA GLU A 328 20.79 -17.48 -11.77
C GLU A 328 20.07 -18.65 -11.09
N ILE A 329 18.77 -18.49 -10.79
CA ILE A 329 17.96 -19.55 -10.19
C ILE A 329 17.80 -20.73 -11.15
N PHE A 330 17.48 -20.48 -12.43
CA PHE A 330 17.33 -21.55 -13.41
C PHE A 330 18.65 -22.29 -13.67
N THR A 331 19.77 -21.56 -13.74
CA THR A 331 21.10 -22.16 -13.86
C THR A 331 21.41 -23.05 -12.66
N HIS A 332 21.14 -22.58 -11.44
CA HIS A 332 21.31 -23.37 -10.22
C HIS A 332 20.43 -24.63 -10.22
N LEU A 333 19.13 -24.49 -10.49
CA LEU A 333 18.22 -25.64 -10.49
C LEU A 333 18.58 -26.65 -11.57
N LYS A 334 18.98 -26.20 -12.77
CA LYS A 334 19.33 -27.11 -13.86
C LYS A 334 20.65 -27.85 -13.64
N SER A 335 21.64 -27.17 -13.06
CA SER A 335 22.93 -27.78 -12.71
C SER A 335 22.82 -28.82 -11.60
N LYS A 336 21.91 -28.61 -10.63
CA LYS A 336 21.69 -29.54 -9.52
C LYS A 336 20.72 -30.68 -9.86
N HIS A 337 19.69 -30.38 -10.66
CA HIS A 337 18.60 -31.31 -10.97
C HIS A 337 18.48 -31.55 -12.48
N LEU A 338 19.41 -32.33 -13.04
CA LEU A 338 19.51 -32.55 -14.49
C LEU A 338 18.27 -33.22 -15.11
N SER A 339 17.54 -34.01 -14.33
CA SER A 339 16.32 -34.74 -14.74
C SER A 339 15.12 -33.82 -14.98
N VAL A 340 15.18 -32.56 -14.54
CA VAL A 340 14.06 -31.62 -14.60
C VAL A 340 13.79 -31.20 -16.05
N LYS A 341 12.53 -31.38 -16.46
CA LYS A 341 12.02 -31.05 -17.80
C LYS A 341 11.06 -29.87 -17.78
N LYS A 342 10.45 -29.55 -16.62
CA LYS A 342 9.50 -28.46 -16.50
C LYS A 342 9.63 -27.74 -15.16
N ILE A 343 9.51 -26.42 -15.18
CA ILE A 343 9.41 -25.58 -13.98
C ILE A 343 8.11 -24.79 -14.02
N CYS A 344 7.29 -24.95 -12.98
CA CYS A 344 6.07 -24.18 -12.75
C CYS A 344 6.38 -23.05 -11.76
N VAL A 345 6.52 -21.83 -12.26
CA VAL A 345 6.84 -20.65 -11.46
C VAL A 345 5.55 -20.01 -10.92
N PHE A 346 5.58 -19.55 -9.68
CA PHE A 346 4.53 -18.83 -8.99
C PHE A 346 5.09 -17.52 -8.45
N SER A 347 4.54 -16.39 -8.88
CA SER A 347 4.93 -15.06 -8.40
C SER A 347 3.73 -14.21 -8.01
N ASP A 348 3.99 -13.08 -7.37
CA ASP A 348 2.97 -12.05 -7.22
C ASP A 348 2.54 -11.47 -8.58
N GLY A 349 1.41 -10.78 -8.59
CA GLY A 349 0.85 -10.14 -9.78
C GLY A 349 1.34 -8.71 -10.05
N ALA A 350 2.44 -8.25 -9.45
CA ALA A 350 2.90 -6.87 -9.58
C ALA A 350 3.33 -6.57 -11.01
N ALA A 351 2.64 -5.64 -11.66
CA ALA A 351 2.88 -5.27 -13.06
C ALA A 351 4.25 -4.60 -13.28
N SER A 352 4.82 -3.94 -12.27
CA SER A 352 6.14 -3.33 -12.34
C SER A 352 7.29 -4.36 -12.33
N GLN A 353 7.04 -5.55 -11.80
CA GLN A 353 8.08 -6.56 -11.54
C GLN A 353 7.87 -7.81 -12.40
N PHE A 354 6.75 -8.53 -12.21
CA PHE A 354 6.54 -9.83 -12.85
C PHE A 354 5.49 -9.77 -13.97
N LYS A 355 4.35 -9.12 -13.74
CA LYS A 355 3.21 -9.20 -14.65
C LYS A 355 3.28 -8.21 -15.82
N GLN A 356 4.31 -8.33 -16.64
CA GLN A 356 4.63 -7.42 -17.74
C GLN A 356 5.03 -8.15 -19.03
N ARG A 357 4.87 -7.46 -20.18
CA ARG A 357 5.17 -7.99 -21.52
C ARG A 357 6.58 -8.56 -21.68
N PHE A 358 7.55 -7.95 -21.01
CA PHE A 358 8.96 -8.36 -21.11
C PHE A 358 9.18 -9.72 -20.46
N LEU A 359 8.53 -9.99 -19.33
CA LEU A 359 8.58 -11.31 -18.70
C LEU A 359 8.03 -12.38 -19.63
N PHE A 360 6.94 -12.10 -20.35
CA PHE A 360 6.36 -13.05 -21.31
C PHE A 360 7.32 -13.38 -22.46
N SER A 361 8.05 -12.38 -22.97
CA SER A 361 9.12 -12.59 -23.96
C SER A 361 10.25 -13.46 -23.39
N ASN A 362 10.66 -13.18 -22.15
CA ASN A 362 11.76 -13.88 -21.49
C ASN A 362 11.46 -15.37 -21.27
N LEU A 363 10.18 -15.77 -21.12
CA LEU A 363 9.82 -17.18 -20.97
C LEU A 363 10.35 -18.03 -22.13
N HIS A 364 10.19 -17.56 -23.36
CA HIS A 364 10.68 -18.28 -24.54
C HIS A 364 12.21 -18.38 -24.55
N LEU A 365 12.88 -17.29 -24.22
CA LEU A 365 14.34 -17.22 -24.14
C LEU A 365 14.89 -18.23 -23.10
N TRP A 366 14.30 -18.26 -21.90
CA TRP A 366 14.72 -19.20 -20.85
C TRP A 366 14.41 -20.66 -21.19
N GLU A 367 13.29 -20.95 -21.85
CA GLU A 367 13.00 -22.32 -22.30
C GLU A 367 14.08 -22.84 -23.25
N GLN A 368 14.52 -21.99 -24.20
CA GLN A 368 15.59 -22.33 -25.15
C GLN A 368 16.95 -22.46 -24.46
N GLN A 369 17.34 -21.48 -23.64
CA GLN A 369 18.64 -21.45 -22.98
C GLN A 369 18.86 -22.62 -22.02
N HIS A 370 17.83 -22.98 -21.25
CA HIS A 370 17.95 -24.01 -20.22
C HIS A 370 17.36 -25.37 -20.64
N SER A 371 16.78 -25.46 -21.85
CA SER A 371 16.12 -26.67 -22.35
C SER A 371 15.11 -27.24 -21.35
N ILE A 372 14.27 -26.35 -20.79
CA ILE A 372 13.20 -26.66 -19.83
C ILE A 372 11.90 -26.06 -20.32
N LYS A 373 10.76 -26.68 -20.00
CA LYS A 373 9.45 -26.08 -20.21
C LYS A 373 9.10 -25.16 -19.05
N LEU A 374 8.56 -23.99 -19.32
CA LEU A 374 8.19 -22.99 -18.32
C LEU A 374 6.70 -22.73 -18.33
N GLU A 375 6.11 -22.74 -17.14
CA GLU A 375 4.75 -22.29 -16.88
C GLU A 375 4.82 -21.24 -15.79
N TRP A 376 4.33 -20.02 -16.05
CA TRP A 376 4.33 -18.93 -15.08
C TRP A 376 2.92 -18.63 -14.60
N ASN A 377 2.68 -18.78 -13.31
CA ASN A 377 1.42 -18.56 -12.63
C ASN A 377 1.52 -17.32 -11.72
N PHE A 378 0.45 -16.51 -11.70
CA PHE A 378 0.42 -15.27 -10.92
C PHE A 378 -0.60 -15.36 -9.79
N PHE A 379 -0.23 -14.98 -8.58
CA PHE A 379 -1.19 -14.78 -7.49
C PHE A 379 -2.04 -13.52 -7.70
N ALA A 380 -3.25 -13.55 -7.12
CA ALA A 380 -4.08 -12.38 -6.99
C ALA A 380 -3.34 -11.28 -6.22
N THR A 381 -3.57 -10.02 -6.62
CA THR A 381 -2.93 -8.86 -6.02
C THR A 381 -3.05 -8.90 -4.49
N SER A 382 -1.93 -8.64 -3.79
CA SER A 382 -1.83 -8.65 -2.32
C SER A 382 -1.99 -10.02 -1.64
N HIS A 383 -1.92 -11.12 -2.38
CA HIS A 383 -2.06 -12.48 -1.84
C HIS A 383 -0.94 -13.45 -2.20
N GLY A 384 0.20 -12.97 -2.71
CA GLY A 384 1.38 -13.79 -3.03
C GLY A 384 2.21 -14.24 -1.83
N LYS A 385 1.75 -13.99 -0.59
CA LYS A 385 2.52 -14.34 0.60
C LYS A 385 2.71 -15.84 0.72
N GLY A 386 3.93 -16.29 1.01
CA GLY A 386 4.25 -17.71 1.10
C GLY A 386 5.62 -18.00 1.68
N ALA A 387 6.21 -19.14 1.27
CA ALA A 387 7.47 -19.63 1.81
C ALA A 387 8.62 -18.63 1.62
N VAL A 388 8.59 -17.91 0.49
CA VAL A 388 9.54 -16.86 0.11
C VAL A 388 9.64 -15.72 1.13
N ASP A 389 8.53 -15.29 1.74
CA ASP A 389 8.55 -14.29 2.82
C ASP A 389 9.30 -14.81 4.07
N GLY A 390 9.07 -16.08 4.41
CA GLY A 390 9.71 -16.76 5.53
C GLY A 390 11.22 -16.88 5.34
N ILE A 391 11.66 -17.20 4.12
CA ILE A 391 13.08 -17.27 3.74
C ILE A 391 13.73 -15.90 3.87
N GLY A 392 13.14 -14.87 3.25
CA GLY A 392 13.65 -13.50 3.32
C GLY A 392 13.72 -12.97 4.74
N GLY A 393 12.68 -13.23 5.55
CA GLY A 393 12.64 -12.90 6.97
C GLY A 393 13.69 -13.64 7.80
N THR A 394 13.92 -14.93 7.51
CA THR A 394 14.91 -15.77 8.21
C THR A 394 16.32 -15.27 7.93
N VAL A 395 16.67 -15.06 6.66
CA VAL A 395 17.98 -14.53 6.27
C VAL A 395 18.24 -13.18 6.90
N LYS A 396 17.28 -12.23 6.80
CA LYS A 396 17.40 -10.91 7.44
C LYS A 396 17.59 -10.99 8.94
N ARG A 397 16.78 -11.79 9.62
CA ARG A 397 16.85 -11.93 11.08
C ARG A 397 18.15 -12.59 11.53
N SER A 398 18.65 -13.55 10.76
CA SER A 398 19.90 -14.26 11.04
C SER A 398 21.10 -13.33 10.98
N VAL A 399 21.25 -12.57 9.88
CA VAL A 399 22.33 -11.57 9.74
C VAL A 399 22.21 -10.48 10.80
N TRP A 400 21.01 -9.92 10.99
CA TRP A 400 20.78 -8.85 11.98
C TRP A 400 21.17 -9.28 13.40
N ARG A 401 20.82 -10.50 13.82
CA ARG A 401 21.20 -11.05 15.13
C ARG A 401 22.72 -11.16 15.29
N TYR A 402 23.40 -11.61 14.24
CA TYR A 402 24.85 -11.81 14.26
C TYR A 402 25.59 -10.47 14.38
N VAL A 403 25.15 -9.46 13.62
CA VAL A 403 25.70 -8.10 13.69
C VAL A 403 25.39 -7.45 15.03
N LYS A 404 24.16 -7.59 15.56
CA LYS A 404 23.78 -7.05 16.88
C LYS A 404 24.44 -7.73 18.07
N ALA A 405 25.01 -8.90 17.88
CA ALA A 405 25.80 -9.59 18.90
C ALA A 405 27.29 -9.19 18.87
N GLY A 406 27.68 -8.26 17.99
CA GLY A 406 29.07 -7.81 17.81
C GLY A 406 29.95 -8.85 17.12
N GLN A 407 29.35 -9.87 16.51
CA GLN A 407 30.08 -11.00 15.93
C GLN A 407 30.41 -10.80 14.44
N ALA A 408 29.84 -9.78 13.81
CA ALA A 408 30.22 -9.30 12.49
C ALA A 408 29.93 -7.81 12.32
N SER A 409 30.66 -7.19 11.40
CA SER A 409 30.34 -5.90 10.81
C SER A 409 30.04 -6.14 9.34
N VAL A 410 28.95 -5.55 8.84
CA VAL A 410 28.53 -5.66 7.43
C VAL A 410 28.55 -4.26 6.83
N GLN A 411 29.28 -4.07 5.74
CA GLN A 411 29.41 -2.76 5.09
C GLN A 411 28.71 -2.69 3.73
N ASN A 412 28.55 -3.84 3.05
CA ASN A 412 27.98 -3.92 1.71
C ASN A 412 27.16 -5.19 1.49
N ALA A 413 26.43 -5.24 0.37
CA ALA A 413 25.55 -6.37 0.03
C ALA A 413 26.33 -7.69 -0.20
N LYS A 414 27.59 -7.62 -0.64
CA LYS A 414 28.44 -8.81 -0.85
C LYS A 414 28.84 -9.47 0.47
N GLU A 415 29.27 -8.67 1.45
CA GLU A 415 29.53 -9.13 2.82
C GLU A 415 28.25 -9.65 3.48
N TYR A 416 27.13 -8.95 3.27
CA TYR A 416 25.82 -9.40 3.75
C TYR A 416 25.50 -10.80 3.23
N ALA A 417 25.70 -11.06 1.92
CA ALA A 417 25.48 -12.35 1.31
C ALA A 417 26.41 -13.44 1.87
N ALA A 418 27.69 -13.12 2.08
CA ALA A 418 28.66 -14.06 2.64
C ALA A 418 28.28 -14.51 4.06
N ILE A 419 27.94 -13.54 4.94
CA ILE A 419 27.49 -13.83 6.31
C ILE A 419 26.14 -14.57 6.28
N ALA A 420 25.22 -14.16 5.41
CA ALA A 420 23.95 -14.84 5.25
C ALA A 420 24.15 -16.32 4.87
N SER A 421 25.05 -16.60 3.93
CA SER A 421 25.36 -17.97 3.48
C SER A 421 25.96 -18.80 4.61
N GLN A 422 26.94 -18.24 5.34
CA GLN A 422 27.56 -18.90 6.49
C GLN A 422 26.53 -19.25 7.59
N ARG A 423 25.56 -18.38 7.84
CA ARG A 423 24.60 -18.53 8.94
C ARG A 423 23.35 -19.33 8.59
N ASN A 424 23.08 -19.57 7.30
CA ASN A 424 21.90 -20.28 6.84
C ASN A 424 22.30 -21.39 5.85
N PRO A 425 23.03 -22.43 6.28
CA PRO A 425 23.57 -23.47 5.38
C PRO A 425 22.48 -24.29 4.64
N GLY A 426 21.24 -24.28 5.13
CA GLY A 426 20.09 -24.90 4.46
C GLY A 426 19.44 -24.04 3.37
N ILE A 427 19.94 -22.82 3.13
CA ILE A 427 19.44 -21.90 2.11
C ILE A 427 20.60 -21.58 1.17
N THR A 428 20.40 -21.77 -0.12
CA THR A 428 21.40 -21.37 -1.13
C THR A 428 21.38 -19.86 -1.28
N ILE A 429 22.49 -19.19 -1.00
CA ILE A 429 22.57 -17.72 -1.08
C ILE A 429 23.69 -17.31 -2.02
N ASN A 430 23.32 -16.62 -3.10
CA ASN A 430 24.24 -16.11 -4.12
C ASN A 430 24.22 -14.58 -4.14
N PHE A 431 25.37 -13.98 -4.45
CA PHE A 431 25.50 -12.54 -4.64
C PHE A 431 25.59 -12.19 -6.12
N VAL A 432 24.80 -11.21 -6.57
CA VAL A 432 24.85 -10.66 -7.92
C VAL A 432 25.05 -9.15 -7.81
N SER A 433 26.13 -8.63 -8.38
CA SER A 433 26.41 -7.20 -8.35
C SER A 433 25.54 -6.40 -9.33
N GLU A 434 25.35 -5.13 -9.04
CA GLU A 434 24.69 -4.17 -9.92
C GLU A 434 25.39 -4.11 -11.28
N ASP A 435 26.72 -4.14 -11.32
CA ASP A 435 27.47 -4.20 -12.57
C ASP A 435 27.12 -5.42 -13.42
N ALA A 436 26.89 -6.58 -12.80
CA ALA A 436 26.51 -7.80 -13.52
C ALA A 436 25.08 -7.68 -14.09
N ILE A 437 24.16 -7.06 -13.35
CA ILE A 437 22.79 -6.78 -13.81
C ILE A 437 22.83 -5.77 -14.96
N MET A 438 23.62 -4.70 -14.84
CA MET A 438 23.71 -3.65 -15.84
C MET A 438 24.36 -4.12 -17.13
N LYS A 439 25.33 -5.05 -17.08
CA LYS A 439 25.88 -5.69 -18.29
C LYS A 439 24.83 -6.39 -19.15
N LYS A 440 23.83 -7.03 -18.52
CA LYS A 440 22.71 -7.67 -19.23
C LYS A 440 21.70 -6.66 -19.80
N SER A 441 21.75 -5.40 -19.37
CA SER A 441 20.80 -4.37 -19.81
C SER A 441 20.84 -4.17 -21.32
N GLU A 442 22.01 -4.14 -21.94
CA GLU A 442 22.14 -3.89 -23.39
C GLU A 442 21.57 -5.04 -24.22
N GLU A 443 21.93 -6.27 -23.89
CA GLU A 443 21.42 -7.48 -24.55
C GLU A 443 19.90 -7.60 -24.42
N LEU A 444 19.38 -7.41 -23.20
CA LEU A 444 17.94 -7.49 -22.96
C LEU A 444 17.17 -6.35 -23.62
N THR A 445 17.74 -5.15 -23.69
CA THR A 445 17.10 -4.03 -24.39
C THR A 445 16.92 -4.37 -25.86
N LYS A 446 17.94 -4.95 -26.52
CA LYS A 446 17.85 -5.45 -27.90
C LYS A 446 16.83 -6.58 -28.02
N HIS A 447 16.83 -7.55 -27.10
CA HIS A 447 15.84 -8.63 -27.10
C HIS A 447 14.40 -8.11 -26.99
N TRP A 448 14.19 -7.02 -26.25
CA TRP A 448 12.89 -6.42 -26.06
C TRP A 448 12.50 -5.40 -27.14
N GLU A 449 13.36 -5.14 -28.12
CA GLU A 449 13.00 -4.35 -29.29
C GLU A 449 11.86 -5.04 -30.05
N GLY A 450 10.80 -4.29 -30.33
CA GLY A 450 9.62 -4.85 -31.01
C GLY A 450 8.65 -5.64 -30.13
N VAL A 451 8.90 -5.79 -28.81
CA VAL A 451 7.92 -6.45 -27.92
C VAL A 451 6.66 -5.57 -27.78
N PHE A 452 5.55 -6.05 -28.35
CA PHE A 452 4.29 -5.31 -28.36
C PHE A 452 3.63 -5.24 -26.98
N HIS A 453 2.83 -4.20 -26.79
CA HIS A 453 2.01 -4.09 -25.59
C HIS A 453 0.87 -5.12 -25.62
N VAL A 454 0.79 -5.97 -24.60
CA VAL A 454 -0.28 -6.96 -24.46
C VAL A 454 -1.44 -6.32 -23.68
N PRO A 455 -2.61 -6.09 -24.27
CA PRO A 455 -3.75 -5.53 -23.54
C PRO A 455 -4.28 -6.55 -22.52
N GLY A 456 -4.75 -6.05 -21.36
CA GLY A 456 -5.43 -6.89 -20.37
C GLY A 456 -4.54 -7.85 -19.57
N THR A 457 -3.23 -7.60 -19.46
CA THR A 457 -2.31 -8.45 -18.68
C THR A 457 -2.79 -8.68 -17.25
N HIS A 458 -3.46 -7.70 -16.63
CA HIS A 458 -4.03 -7.83 -15.29
C HIS A 458 -4.99 -9.02 -15.13
N ASN A 459 -5.68 -9.45 -16.19
CA ASN A 459 -6.63 -10.56 -16.16
C ASN A 459 -5.98 -11.93 -16.41
N LEU A 460 -4.68 -11.98 -16.76
CA LEU A 460 -3.97 -13.24 -17.00
C LEU A 460 -3.59 -13.90 -15.68
N HIS A 461 -3.93 -15.16 -15.48
CA HIS A 461 -3.56 -15.90 -14.26
C HIS A 461 -2.40 -16.87 -14.46
N SER A 462 -2.17 -17.27 -15.72
CA SER A 462 -1.09 -18.17 -16.11
C SER A 462 -0.63 -17.82 -17.53
N VAL A 463 0.65 -17.97 -17.81
CA VAL A 463 1.28 -17.77 -19.11
C VAL A 463 2.27 -18.91 -19.35
N ARG A 464 2.26 -19.45 -20.57
CA ARG A 464 3.20 -20.46 -21.04
C ARG A 464 3.59 -20.14 -22.47
N PRO A 465 4.85 -20.39 -22.89
CA PRO A 465 5.19 -20.34 -24.29
C PRO A 465 4.36 -21.38 -25.06
N ALA A 466 3.73 -20.95 -26.16
CA ALA A 466 3.19 -21.89 -27.12
C ALA A 466 4.37 -22.43 -27.95
N GLY A 467 4.49 -23.75 -28.08
CA GLY A 467 5.47 -24.33 -29.01
C GLY A 467 5.29 -23.75 -30.42
N HIS A 468 6.36 -23.71 -31.21
CA HIS A 468 6.34 -23.12 -32.56
C HIS A 468 5.07 -23.50 -33.32
N ILE A 469 4.20 -22.51 -33.55
CA ILE A 469 3.23 -22.59 -34.62
C ILE A 469 4.07 -22.39 -35.89
N ILE A 470 4.42 -23.49 -36.56
CA ILE A 470 4.84 -23.45 -37.95
C ILE A 470 3.58 -23.06 -38.74
N THR A 471 3.27 -21.76 -38.81
CA THR A 471 2.31 -21.25 -39.80
C THR A 471 3.08 -21.08 -41.11
N SER A 472 3.37 -22.21 -41.75
CA SER A 472 3.37 -22.28 -43.21
C SER A 472 1.93 -22.59 -43.62
N MET A 473 1.09 -21.55 -43.67
CA MET A 473 -0.07 -21.57 -44.54
C MET A 473 -0.01 -20.26 -45.32
N GLU A 474 0.64 -20.35 -46.48
CA GLU A 474 0.25 -19.55 -47.63
C GLU A 474 -1.26 -19.73 -47.82
N PHE A 475 -1.99 -18.62 -47.85
CA PHE A 475 -3.11 -18.37 -48.77
C PHE A 475 -3.27 -16.87 -48.95
#